data_AF-A0A6P1P400-F1
#
_entry.id   AF-A0A6P1P400-F1
#
_cell.length_a   1.000
_cell.length_b   1.000
_cell.length_c   1.000
_cell.angle_alpha   90.00
_cell.angle_beta   90.00
_cell.angle_gamma   90.00
#
_symmetry.space_group_name_H-M   'P 1'
#
loop_
_entity.id
_entity.type
_entity.pdbx_description
1 polymer ?
#
loop_
_entity_poly.entity_id
_entity_poly.type
_entity_poly.pdbx_seq_one_letter_code
_entity_poly.pdbx_strand_id
1 'polypeptide(L)'
;MTTEAQPFDEHELYHLFLQVEAADSTCMLNLAGHPLRIREVVFQMVENGCRVCKVSTDQYNTFLYDKEVTEIYDYLTTIIKVKFA
;
A
#
# COMPACT_ATOMS: atom_id res chain seq x y z
N MET A 1 22.46 -11.08 -20.79
CA MET A 1 21.59 -12.03 -20.08
C MET A 1 20.24 -11.36 -19.96
N THR A 2 19.32 -11.68 -20.87
CA THR A 2 17.93 -11.21 -20.81
C THR A 2 17.23 -12.05 -19.77
N THR A 3 16.96 -11.46 -18.60
CA THR A 3 16.14 -12.09 -17.56
C THR A 3 14.77 -12.37 -18.18
N GLU A 4 14.44 -13.66 -18.37
CA GLU A 4 13.10 -14.07 -18.80
C GLU A 4 12.10 -13.44 -17.82
N ALA A 5 11.14 -12.68 -18.34
CA ALA A 5 10.04 -12.17 -17.54
C ALA A 5 9.24 -13.36 -17.06
N GLN A 6 9.42 -13.73 -15.79
CA GLN A 6 8.65 -14.78 -15.13
C GLN A 6 7.16 -14.43 -15.30
N PRO A 7 6.32 -15.35 -15.82
CA PRO A 7 4.88 -15.11 -15.90
C PRO A 7 4.35 -14.85 -14.49
N PHE A 8 3.67 -13.72 -14.29
CA PHE A 8 2.97 -13.45 -13.03
C PHE A 8 1.88 -14.49 -12.86
N ASP A 9 1.89 -15.21 -11.73
CA ASP A 9 0.82 -16.12 -11.38
C ASP A 9 -0.42 -15.30 -11.01
N GLU A 10 -1.52 -15.49 -11.75
CA GLU A 10 -2.78 -14.76 -11.55
C GLU A 10 -3.40 -15.02 -10.17
N HIS A 11 -2.95 -16.06 -9.46
CA HIS A 11 -3.33 -16.38 -8.09
C HIS A 11 -2.34 -15.87 -7.03
N GLU A 12 -1.27 -15.19 -7.42
CA GLU A 12 -0.28 -14.67 -6.49
C GLU A 12 -0.88 -13.53 -5.65
N LEU A 13 -0.97 -13.74 -4.33
CA LEU A 13 -1.41 -12.74 -3.36
C LEU A 13 -0.20 -12.13 -2.67
N TYR A 14 -0.03 -10.82 -2.77
CA TYR A 14 1.02 -10.09 -2.08
C TYR A 14 0.47 -9.28 -0.93
N HIS A 15 1.24 -9.27 0.16
CA HIS A 15 0.99 -8.44 1.33
C HIS A 15 2.08 -7.37 1.45
N LEU A 16 1.67 -6.13 1.69
CA LEU A 16 2.59 -5.01 1.79
C LEU A 16 2.12 -3.98 2.81
N PHE A 17 3.03 -3.53 3.65
CA PHE A 17 2.78 -2.42 4.57
C PHE A 17 3.51 -1.17 4.06
N LEU A 18 2.78 -0.06 3.96
CA LEU A 18 3.29 1.20 3.45
C LEU A 18 3.01 2.35 4.43
N GLN A 19 3.96 3.26 4.55
CA GLN A 19 3.74 4.61 5.02
C GLN A 19 3.59 5.52 3.80
N VAL A 20 2.55 6.34 3.80
CA VAL A 20 2.23 7.31 2.75
C VAL A 20 2.12 8.68 3.41
N GLU A 21 3.02 9.59 3.08
CA GLU A 21 3.00 10.97 3.55
C GLU A 21 2.36 11.84 2.46
N ALA A 22 1.21 12.44 2.79
CA ALA A 22 0.51 13.42 1.98
C ALA A 22 0.72 14.83 2.58
N ALA A 23 0.16 15.86 1.92
CA ALA A 23 0.33 17.25 2.35
C ALA A 23 -0.27 17.57 3.73
N ASP A 24 -1.36 16.88 4.11
CA ASP A 24 -2.19 17.16 5.29
C ASP A 24 -2.31 15.95 6.24
N SER A 25 -1.66 14.84 5.91
CA SER A 25 -1.88 13.58 6.60
C SER A 25 -0.73 12.60 6.41
N THR A 26 -0.58 11.69 7.38
CA THR A 26 0.26 10.50 7.27
C THR A 26 -0.62 9.27 7.38
N CYS A 27 -0.49 8.37 6.41
CA CYS A 27 -1.28 7.15 6.33
C CYS A 27 -0.38 5.92 6.45
N MET A 28 -0.82 4.93 7.23
CA MET A 28 -0.27 3.58 7.24
C MET A 28 -1.24 2.64 6.54
N LEU A 29 -0.78 1.97 5.49
CA LEU A 29 -1.59 1.09 4.66
C LEU A 29 -1.14 -0.36 4.83
N ASN A 30 -2.11 -1.25 5.02
CA ASN A 30 -1.95 -2.70 4.89
C ASN A 30 -2.65 -3.13 3.60
N LEU A 31 -1.86 -3.44 2.58
CA LEU A 31 -2.32 -3.85 1.25
C LEU A 31 -2.23 -5.37 1.12
N ALA A 32 -3.30 -5.98 0.63
CA ALA A 32 -3.35 -7.39 0.24
C ALA A 32 -4.02 -7.51 -1.13
N GLY A 33 -3.33 -8.05 -2.13
CA GLY A 33 -3.89 -8.14 -3.47
C GLY A 33 -2.91 -8.63 -4.52
N HIS A 34 -3.37 -8.60 -5.78
CA HIS A 34 -2.55 -8.99 -6.92
C HIS A 34 -1.35 -8.02 -7.08
N PRO A 35 -0.12 -8.49 -7.35
CA PRO A 35 1.07 -7.66 -7.44
C PRO A 35 0.96 -6.46 -8.40
N LEU A 36 0.29 -6.65 -9.55
CA LEU A 36 0.06 -5.57 -10.51
C LEU A 36 -0.86 -4.47 -9.96
N ARG A 37 -1.89 -4.82 -9.18
CA ARG A 37 -2.80 -3.85 -8.56
C ARG A 37 -2.10 -3.07 -7.46
N ILE A 38 -1.30 -3.75 -6.63
CA ILE A 38 -0.49 -3.08 -5.61
C ILE A 38 0.48 -2.08 -6.26
N ARG A 39 1.14 -2.46 -7.37
CA ARG A 39 2.05 -1.57 -8.12
C ARG A 39 1.33 -0.36 -8.70
N GLU A 40 0.15 -0.56 -9.30
CA GLU A 40 -0.67 0.52 -9.86
C GLU A 40 -1.03 1.55 -8.78
N VAL A 41 -1.49 1.10 -7.61
CA VAL A 41 -1.85 1.98 -6.50
C VAL A 41 -0.65 2.75 -5.97
N VAL A 42 0.50 2.09 -5.78
CA VAL A 42 1.73 2.77 -5.35
C VAL A 42 2.17 3.82 -6.37
N PHE A 43 2.07 3.51 -7.67
CA PHE A 43 2.39 4.46 -8.73
C PHE A 43 1.47 5.69 -8.68
N GLN A 44 0.15 5.49 -8.54
CA GLN A 44 -0.80 6.59 -8.43
C GLN A 44 -0.56 7.46 -7.18
N MET A 45 -0.18 6.88 -6.04
CA MET A 45 0.16 7.65 -4.85
C MET A 45 1.36 8.59 -5.11
N VAL A 46 2.40 8.10 -5.77
CA VAL A 46 3.58 8.89 -6.11
C VAL A 46 3.25 9.98 -7.13
N GLU A 47 2.48 9.65 -8.18
CA GLU A 47 2.00 10.63 -9.17
C GLU A 47 1.17 11.74 -8.54
N ASN A 48 0.39 11.43 -7.50
CA ASN A 48 -0.38 12.40 -6.72
C ASN A 48 0.47 13.19 -5.70
N GLY A 49 1.80 13.07 -5.73
CA GLY A 49 2.72 13.83 -4.90
C GLY A 49 2.93 13.27 -3.49
N CYS A 50 2.49 12.04 -3.21
CA CYS A 50 2.72 11.42 -1.91
C CYS A 50 4.14 10.83 -1.83
N ARG A 51 4.74 10.87 -0.64
CA ARG A 51 5.96 10.10 -0.36
C ARG A 51 5.58 8.72 0.16
N VAL A 52 5.99 7.68 -0.55
CA VAL A 52 5.64 6.29 -0.20
C VAL A 52 6.89 5.55 0.27
N CYS A 53 6.80 4.89 1.42
CA CYS A 53 7.87 4.07 1.99
C CYS A 53 7.32 2.73 2.47
N LYS A 54 8.06 1.63 2.23
CA LYS A 54 7.72 0.34 2.84
C LYS A 54 8.04 0.38 4.33
N VAL A 55 7.16 -0.21 5.13
CA VAL A 55 7.33 -0.29 6.60
C VAL A 55 7.12 -1.73 7.08
N SER A 56 7.50 -2.00 8.33
CA SER A 56 7.22 -3.28 8.96
C SER A 56 5.78 -3.37 9.50
N THR A 57 5.34 -4.58 9.80
CA THR A 57 4.09 -4.85 10.53
C THR A 57 4.05 -4.14 11.88
N ASP A 58 5.19 -4.06 12.57
CA ASP A 58 5.27 -3.45 13.91
C ASP A 58 5.04 -1.95 13.84
N GLN A 59 5.61 -1.27 12.83
CA GLN A 59 5.36 0.14 12.59
C GLN A 59 3.88 0.40 12.28
N TYR A 60 3.25 -0.44 11.45
CA TYR A 60 1.81 -0.34 11.15
C TYR A 60 0.92 -0.55 12.40
N ASN A 61 1.28 -1.50 13.26
CA ASN A 61 0.48 -1.85 14.44
C ASN A 61 0.62 -0.83 15.57
N THR A 62 1.79 -0.18 15.70
CA THR A 62 2.06 0.81 16.75
C THR A 62 1.78 2.25 16.33
N PHE A 63 1.43 2.48 15.06
CA PHE A 63 1.06 3.79 14.56
C PHE A 63 -0.19 4.32 15.28
N LEU A 64 -0.07 5.53 15.84
CA LEU A 64 -1.19 6.26 16.41
C LEU A 64 -1.96 6.95 15.28
N TYR A 65 -3.26 6.72 15.19
CA TYR A 65 -4.11 7.21 14.12
C TYR A 65 -5.39 7.83 14.69
N ASP A 66 -5.97 8.75 13.92
CA ASP A 66 -7.24 9.40 14.26
C ASP A 66 -8.42 8.61 13.67
N LYS A 67 -8.21 7.98 12.51
CA LYS A 67 -9.24 7.23 11.79
C LYS A 67 -8.67 5.98 11.14
N GLU A 68 -9.47 4.91 11.12
CA GLU A 68 -9.22 3.71 10.33
C GLU A 68 -10.33 3.53 9.29
N VAL A 69 -9.94 3.15 8.07
CA VAL A 69 -10.84 2.89 6.94
C VAL A 69 -10.41 1.58 6.29
N THR A 70 -11.38 0.76 5.89
CA THR A 70 -11.13 -0.42 5.05
C THR A 70 -11.77 -0.20 3.69
N GLU A 71 -10.98 -0.38 2.64
CA GLU A 71 -11.43 -0.32 1.25
C GLU A 71 -11.19 -1.66 0.57
N ILE A 72 -12.18 -2.11 -0.20
CA ILE A 72 -12.13 -3.37 -0.93
C ILE A 72 -12.51 -3.07 -2.37
N TYR A 73 -11.58 -3.34 -3.27
CA TYR A 73 -11.77 -3.28 -4.72
C TYR A 73 -11.37 -4.63 -5.32
N ASP A 74 -11.83 -4.93 -6.54
CA ASP A 74 -11.54 -6.20 -7.18
C ASP A 74 -10.02 -6.52 -7.14
N TYR A 75 -9.67 -7.64 -6.50
CA TYR A 75 -8.30 -8.13 -6.31
C TYR A 75 -7.37 -7.26 -5.45
N LEU A 76 -7.91 -6.30 -4.68
CA LEU A 76 -7.14 -5.48 -3.75
C LEU A 76 -7.98 -5.10 -2.50
N THR A 77 -7.50 -5.53 -1.34
CA THR A 77 -7.99 -5.10 -0.03
C THR A 77 -6.96 -4.17 0.59
N THR A 78 -7.43 -3.04 1.12
CA THR A 78 -6.58 -2.06 1.80
C THR A 78 -7.19 -1.67 3.14
N ILE A 79 -6.42 -1.79 4.21
CA ILE A 79 -6.74 -1.16 5.49
C ILE A 79 -5.85 0.08 5.65
N ILE A 80 -6.46 1.23 5.91
CA ILE A 80 -5.82 2.53 5.96
C ILE A 80 -6.00 3.11 7.37
N LYS A 81 -4.89 3.37 8.06
CA LYS A 81 -4.86 4.15 9.29
C LYS A 81 -4.36 5.55 8.98
N VAL A 82 -5.17 6.57 9.27
CA VAL A 82 -4.89 7.97 8.92
C VAL A 82 -4.63 8.77 10.19
N LYS A 83 -3.56 9.57 10.17
CA LYS A 83 -3.29 10.64 11.13
C LYS A 83 -3.27 11.97 10.40
N PHE A 84 -4.11 12.91 10.81
CA PHE A 84 -4.14 14.26 10.21
C PHE A 84 -3.07 15.15 10.86
N ALA A 85 -2.59 16.15 10.11
CA ALA A 85 -1.62 17.14 10.56
C ALA A 85 -2.20 18.15 11.55
#